data_AF-A0A2Z3HLU3-F1
#
_entry.id   AF-A0A2Z3HLU3-F1
#
_cell.length_a   1.000
_cell.length_b   1.000
_cell.length_c   1.000
_cell.angle_alpha   90.00
_cell.angle_beta   90.00
_cell.angle_gamma   90.00
#
_symmetry.space_group_name_H-M   'P 1'
#
loop_
_entity.id
_entity.type
_entity.pdbx_description
1 polymer ?
#
loop_
_entity_poly.entity_id
_entity_poly.type
_entity_poly.pdbx_seq_one_letter_code
_entity_poly.pdbx_strand_id
1 'polypeptide(L)'
;MVAAVNPDGGWGYTAGTASHPEPTCLALLALSTAREPFAQPIANGLAALERHRQPDGGYQLAGARPEAGWPTAITLFTQLALGAGPEQVKPTVARVLGTESRAVEAVPETADMENDIDLSLVGWPWAATNFGWVEPTAWACLALRAAGLELHPRVQQGLKLLLDRAFDSGGVNYGNRVVLGTATEPIPGPTALMLLAVQGAVAHPRVDAAVGYLRVHAAKSNDLDHLAWARIALGVHDADTATRELLPELDKKVAALAADPTITVHRLALAALAVAGTNPMRLRYGAHPASPLDATAAAPPAAGGGLLAKVATKFRGAMVAGLGALKPLPPTSAVHIARAASYDEPLAEVLAAQFAHFRPHLPLAGKRVVLKPNLVEYRADRVINTDPRVVDAVITLCKQEGAAEIIVAEGPGHWRNVEFLVRESGLGAVLDRHGVRFLDINHDEPVKVLNLGRLTKLDHLYMSRTVLGADVLVSLPKLKMHHWAGVTLSLKNLFGTLPGICYGWPKNELHWRGIPQSIVDISCTHPAHLSIIDGIVGMEGDGPLHGTAKHAGVLVMGLDPVAVDATGARIMGLPPERVPTLVYAAAKRVGRIAEAEIPQFGEPIAAVAQTFALPPKIDRELLPPPKQTA
;
A
#
# COMPACT_ATOMS: atom_id res chain seq x y z
N MET A 1 13.68 -0.30 21.53
CA MET A 1 14.02 0.77 20.56
C MET A 1 15.52 1.02 20.45
N VAL A 2 16.22 1.43 21.53
CA VAL A 2 17.67 1.72 21.46
C VAL A 2 18.48 0.53 20.96
N ALA A 3 18.14 -0.69 21.40
CA ALA A 3 18.77 -1.92 20.91
C ALA A 3 18.53 -2.22 19.42
N ALA A 4 17.54 -1.59 18.79
CA ALA A 4 17.18 -1.76 17.39
C ALA A 4 17.69 -0.61 16.49
N VAL A 5 18.51 0.29 17.03
CA VAL A 5 19.13 1.38 16.26
C VAL A 5 20.13 0.79 15.25
N ASN A 6 20.11 1.31 14.03
CA ASN A 6 21.07 0.91 13.01
C ASN A 6 22.42 1.60 13.23
N PRO A 7 23.52 1.09 12.62
CA PRO A 7 24.85 1.71 12.72
C PRO A 7 24.89 3.17 12.27
N ASP A 8 23.95 3.54 11.40
CA ASP A 8 23.83 4.88 10.86
C ASP A 8 23.13 5.85 11.84
N GLY A 9 22.57 5.35 12.95
CA GLY A 9 21.87 6.10 13.98
C GLY A 9 20.34 6.16 13.81
N GLY A 10 19.82 5.71 12.67
CA GLY A 10 18.39 5.69 12.38
C GLY A 10 17.72 4.37 12.74
N TRP A 11 16.43 4.28 12.40
CA TRP A 11 15.61 3.07 12.58
C TRP A 11 14.90 2.70 11.29
N GLY A 12 14.83 1.40 11.00
CA GLY A 12 13.93 0.82 9.99
C GLY A 12 12.58 0.48 10.58
N TYR A 13 11.63 0.02 9.75
CA TYR A 13 10.32 -0.44 10.24
C TYR A 13 10.44 -1.70 11.10
N THR A 14 11.40 -2.56 10.76
CA THR A 14 11.76 -3.77 11.52
C THR A 14 13.22 -3.69 11.95
N ALA A 15 13.56 -4.29 13.09
CA ALA A 15 14.95 -4.32 13.56
C ALA A 15 15.86 -4.97 12.51
N GLY A 16 17.02 -4.35 12.24
CA GLY A 16 17.99 -4.83 11.26
C GLY A 16 17.67 -4.51 9.79
N THR A 17 16.54 -3.87 9.50
CA THR A 17 16.26 -3.30 8.17
C THR A 17 16.83 -1.89 8.02
N ALA A 18 17.04 -1.42 6.80
CA ALA A 18 17.56 -0.09 6.51
C ALA A 18 16.77 1.03 7.24
N SER A 19 17.46 2.11 7.57
CA SER A 19 16.85 3.27 8.24
C SER A 19 15.89 4.00 7.30
N HIS A 20 14.69 4.32 7.79
CA HIS A 20 13.66 5.06 7.06
C HIS A 20 13.25 6.31 7.85
N PRO A 21 12.86 7.42 7.16
CA PRO A 21 12.43 8.64 7.83
C PRO A 21 11.30 8.47 8.85
N GLU A 22 10.20 7.79 8.50
CA GLU A 22 9.03 7.65 9.40
C GLU A 22 9.36 6.88 10.71
N PRO A 23 9.87 5.64 10.68
CA PRO A 23 10.22 4.92 11.91
C PRO A 23 11.30 5.65 12.72
N THR A 24 12.25 6.33 12.06
CA THR A 24 13.23 7.18 12.75
C THR A 24 12.56 8.34 13.47
N CYS A 25 11.63 9.05 12.81
CA CYS A 25 10.87 10.14 13.42
C CYS A 25 10.04 9.66 14.61
N LEU A 26 9.31 8.55 14.47
CA LEU A 26 8.51 7.98 15.56
C LEU A 26 9.37 7.56 16.75
N ALA A 27 10.51 6.90 16.49
CA ALA A 27 11.46 6.53 17.54
C ALA A 27 12.04 7.76 18.26
N LEU A 28 12.41 8.81 17.52
CA LEU A 28 12.90 10.07 18.08
C LEU A 28 11.84 10.77 18.94
N LEU A 29 10.60 10.83 18.47
CA LEU A 29 9.48 11.37 19.24
C LEU A 29 9.27 10.56 20.53
N ALA A 30 9.33 9.23 20.47
CA ALA A 30 9.21 8.37 21.64
C ALA A 30 10.33 8.61 22.65
N LEU A 31 11.59 8.66 22.20
CA LEU A 31 12.75 8.95 23.04
C LEU A 31 12.70 10.37 23.62
N SER A 32 12.05 11.32 22.93
CA SER A 32 11.91 12.71 23.40
C SER A 32 11.10 12.86 24.69
N THR A 33 10.33 11.83 25.07
CA THR A 33 9.56 11.79 26.33
C THR A 33 10.45 11.59 27.55
N ALA A 34 11.70 11.14 27.36
CA ALA A 34 12.73 10.98 28.39
C ALA A 34 14.10 11.41 27.83
N ARG A 35 14.27 12.72 27.53
CA ARG A 35 15.43 13.23 26.77
C ARG A 35 16.79 12.95 27.39
N GLU A 36 16.95 13.24 28.68
CA GLU A 36 18.22 13.14 29.42
C GLU A 36 18.94 11.80 29.18
N PRO A 37 18.33 10.63 29.47
CA PRO A 37 18.99 9.33 29.25
C PRO A 37 19.18 8.97 27.77
N PHE A 38 18.49 9.64 26.84
CA PHE A 38 18.50 9.31 25.41
C PHE A 38 19.09 10.41 24.54
N ALA A 39 19.82 11.38 25.10
CA ALA A 39 20.38 12.51 24.37
C ALA A 39 21.26 12.08 23.20
N GLN A 40 22.14 11.09 23.40
CA GLN A 40 23.03 10.58 22.35
C GLN A 40 22.28 9.81 21.24
N PRO A 41 21.39 8.84 21.55
CA PRO A 41 20.50 8.24 20.55
C PRO A 41 19.69 9.27 19.75
N ILE A 42 19.16 10.31 20.40
CA ILE A 42 18.41 11.39 19.75
C ILE A 42 19.30 12.16 18.76
N ALA A 43 20.50 12.55 19.17
CA ALA A 43 21.44 13.26 18.30
C ALA A 43 21.84 12.41 17.08
N ASN A 44 22.09 11.11 17.28
CA ASN A 44 22.43 10.19 16.20
C ASN A 44 21.26 10.01 15.22
N GLY A 45 20.03 9.88 15.72
CA GLY A 45 18.85 9.76 14.88
C GLY A 45 18.55 11.01 14.06
N LEU A 46 18.75 12.21 14.63
CA LEU A 46 18.67 13.46 13.89
C LEU A 46 19.71 13.53 12.76
N ALA A 47 20.94 13.11 13.03
CA ALA A 47 21.98 13.02 12.00
C ALA A 47 21.63 11.99 10.91
N ALA A 48 20.96 10.90 11.27
CA ALA A 48 20.48 9.92 10.30
C ALA A 48 19.38 10.49 9.39
N LEU A 49 18.44 11.27 9.94
CA LEU A 49 17.42 11.97 9.14
C LEU A 49 18.04 12.95 8.13
N GLU A 50 19.13 13.63 8.50
CA GLU A 50 19.80 14.58 7.60
C GLU A 50 20.33 13.92 6.32
N ARG A 51 20.61 12.61 6.32
CA ARG A 51 20.99 11.86 5.11
C ARG A 51 19.87 11.76 4.08
N HIS A 52 18.63 11.98 4.50
CA HIS A 52 17.43 11.98 3.66
C HIS A 52 17.06 13.37 3.14
N ARG A 53 17.75 14.42 3.61
CA ARG A 53 17.47 15.80 3.24
C ARG A 53 17.82 16.07 1.78
N GLN A 54 16.95 16.82 1.11
CA GLN A 54 17.11 17.29 -0.25
C GLN A 54 17.55 18.77 -0.27
N PRO A 55 18.17 19.25 -1.37
CA PRO A 55 18.60 20.66 -1.47
C PRO A 55 17.47 21.69 -1.30
N ASP A 56 16.22 21.30 -1.58
CA ASP A 56 15.03 22.14 -1.45
C ASP A 56 14.46 22.18 -0.01
N GLY A 57 15.13 21.54 0.96
CA GLY A 57 14.67 21.41 2.34
C GLY A 57 13.70 20.26 2.59
N GLY A 58 13.33 19.49 1.57
CA GLY A 58 12.50 18.30 1.71
C GLY A 58 13.24 17.10 2.29
N TYR A 59 12.49 16.11 2.75
CA TYR A 59 13.03 14.81 3.17
C TYR A 59 12.35 13.69 2.38
N GLN A 60 13.17 12.80 1.83
CA GLN A 60 12.72 11.59 1.13
C GLN A 60 13.65 10.43 1.45
N LEU A 61 13.14 9.20 1.38
CA LEU A 61 14.00 8.03 1.51
C LEU A 61 15.08 8.04 0.40
N ALA A 62 16.33 7.82 0.78
CA ALA A 62 17.43 7.83 -0.16
C ALA A 62 17.26 6.69 -1.19
N GLY A 63 17.44 6.98 -2.48
CA GLY A 63 17.23 6.01 -3.56
C GLY A 63 15.76 5.75 -3.93
N ALA A 64 14.81 6.26 -3.15
CA ALA A 64 13.39 6.21 -3.49
C ALA A 64 13.05 7.19 -4.63
N ARG A 65 11.78 7.14 -5.03
CA ARG A 65 11.25 8.02 -6.06
C ARG A 65 11.32 9.50 -5.63
N PRO A 66 11.88 10.43 -6.44
CA PRO A 66 12.01 11.85 -6.11
C PRO A 66 10.72 12.56 -5.71
N GLU A 67 9.59 12.10 -6.24
CA GLU A 67 8.28 12.68 -5.96
C GLU A 67 7.74 12.27 -4.58
N ALA A 68 8.29 11.25 -3.93
CA ALA A 68 7.81 10.69 -2.66
C ALA A 68 8.29 11.47 -1.41
N GLY A 69 7.94 12.76 -1.36
CA GLY A 69 8.39 13.70 -0.32
C GLY A 69 7.53 13.77 0.95
N TRP A 70 6.54 12.89 1.13
CA TRP A 70 5.64 12.93 2.30
C TRP A 70 6.34 12.87 3.69
N PRO A 71 7.53 12.23 3.87
CA PRO A 71 8.19 12.23 5.17
C PRO A 71 8.69 13.62 5.63
N THR A 72 8.70 14.60 4.74
CA THR A 72 9.08 15.99 5.07
C THR A 72 8.25 16.55 6.23
N ALA A 73 6.94 16.28 6.26
CA ALA A 73 6.05 16.81 7.28
C ALA A 73 6.30 16.21 8.68
N ILE A 74 6.41 14.88 8.78
CA ILE A 74 6.73 14.22 10.05
C ILE A 74 8.15 14.56 10.53
N THR A 75 9.09 14.77 9.61
CA THR A 75 10.45 15.22 9.94
C THR A 75 10.44 16.64 10.52
N LEU A 76 9.72 17.57 9.88
CA LEU A 76 9.53 18.93 10.38
C LEU A 76 8.93 18.90 11.80
N PHE A 77 7.86 18.13 11.99
CA PHE A 77 7.22 17.99 13.30
C PHE A 77 8.21 17.45 14.35
N THR A 78 8.99 16.43 14.00
CA THR A 78 9.98 15.81 14.90
C THR A 78 11.08 16.80 15.29
N GLN A 79 11.60 17.58 14.34
CA GLN A 79 12.60 18.62 14.60
C GLN A 79 12.06 19.67 15.57
N LEU A 80 10.85 20.17 15.34
CA LEU A 80 10.18 21.13 16.21
C LEU A 80 9.92 20.55 17.61
N ALA A 81 9.40 19.32 17.69
CA ALA A 81 9.17 18.63 18.94
C ALA A 81 10.46 18.49 19.74
N LEU A 82 11.62 18.27 19.08
CA LEU A 82 12.94 18.19 19.70
C LEU A 82 13.58 19.56 19.99
N GLY A 83 12.95 20.67 19.61
CA GLY A 83 13.39 22.03 19.95
C GLY A 83 14.23 22.73 18.88
N ALA A 84 14.14 22.29 17.62
CA ALA A 84 14.77 23.00 16.50
C ALA A 84 14.22 24.44 16.38
N GLY A 85 15.12 25.40 16.18
CA GLY A 85 14.77 26.82 16.09
C GLY A 85 14.17 27.21 14.73
N PRO A 86 13.46 28.35 14.62
CA PRO A 86 12.78 28.78 13.40
C PRO A 86 13.67 28.83 12.15
N GLU A 87 14.89 29.36 12.26
CA GLU A 87 15.82 29.45 11.13
C GLU A 87 16.33 28.07 10.66
N GLN A 88 16.44 27.09 11.56
CA GLN A 88 16.89 25.73 11.20
C GLN A 88 15.85 25.01 10.34
N VAL A 89 14.56 25.20 10.66
CA VAL A 89 13.45 24.50 10.00
C VAL A 89 12.84 25.28 8.82
N LYS A 90 13.22 26.55 8.63
CA LYS A 90 12.68 27.44 7.60
C LYS A 90 12.66 26.83 6.18
N PRO A 91 13.71 26.15 5.68
CA PRO A 91 13.65 25.49 4.37
C PRO A 91 12.63 24.35 4.34
N THR A 92 12.55 23.55 5.41
CA THR A 92 11.59 22.45 5.53
C THR A 92 10.15 22.97 5.59
N VAL A 93 9.90 24.06 6.33
CA VAL A 93 8.61 24.75 6.39
C VAL A 93 8.20 25.24 4.99
N ALA A 94 9.09 25.93 4.28
CA ALA A 94 8.84 26.39 2.92
C ALA A 94 8.51 25.23 1.98
N ARG A 95 9.22 24.10 2.11
CA ARG A 95 8.96 22.90 1.32
C ARG A 95 7.59 22.29 1.59
N VAL A 96 7.18 22.18 2.86
CA VAL A 96 5.86 21.69 3.23
C VAL A 96 4.78 22.63 2.69
N LEU A 97 4.92 23.94 2.88
CA LEU A 97 3.95 24.93 2.37
C LEU A 97 3.80 24.90 0.85
N GLY A 98 4.91 24.77 0.12
CA GLY A 98 4.92 24.71 -1.35
C GLY A 98 4.51 23.37 -1.94
N THR A 99 4.13 22.38 -1.11
CA THR A 99 3.62 21.10 -1.59
C THR A 99 2.11 21.16 -1.74
N GLU A 100 1.64 20.84 -2.93
CA GLU A 100 0.22 20.77 -3.26
C GLU A 100 -0.11 19.41 -3.88
N SER A 101 -1.25 18.86 -3.50
CA SER A 101 -1.80 17.69 -4.17
C SER A 101 -2.32 18.04 -5.56
N ARG A 102 -2.32 17.06 -6.47
CA ARG A 102 -2.99 17.17 -7.76
C ARG A 102 -4.47 17.52 -7.57
N ALA A 103 -4.94 18.57 -8.23
CA ALA A 103 -6.37 18.87 -8.32
C ALA A 103 -7.06 17.83 -9.22
N VAL A 104 -8.27 17.41 -8.84
CA VAL A 104 -9.11 16.61 -9.73
C VAL A 104 -9.71 17.58 -10.74
N GLU A 105 -9.18 17.61 -11.96
CA GLU A 105 -9.85 18.29 -13.06
C GLU A 105 -11.18 17.57 -13.31
N ALA A 106 -12.27 18.32 -13.48
CA ALA A 106 -13.58 17.76 -13.81
C ALA A 106 -13.54 17.18 -15.23
N VAL A 107 -13.12 15.92 -15.37
CA VAL A 107 -13.17 15.16 -16.61
C VAL A 107 -14.48 14.36 -16.67
N PRO A 108 -15.04 14.11 -17.87
CA PRO A 108 -16.29 13.35 -18.04
C PRO A 108 -16.28 11.98 -17.34
N GLU A 109 -15.12 11.31 -17.21
CA GLU A 109 -15.00 10.03 -16.52
C GLU A 109 -15.23 10.12 -15.00
N THR A 110 -15.06 11.31 -14.40
CA THR A 110 -15.31 11.57 -12.96
C THR A 110 -16.69 12.17 -12.69
N ALA A 111 -17.45 12.53 -13.73
CA ALA A 111 -18.77 13.15 -13.61
C ALA A 111 -19.85 12.17 -13.09
N ASP A 112 -19.65 10.87 -13.33
CA ASP A 112 -20.51 9.78 -12.82
C ASP A 112 -20.16 9.37 -11.37
N MET A 113 -19.08 9.90 -10.79
CA MET A 113 -18.77 9.70 -9.38
C MET A 113 -19.61 10.69 -8.59
N GLU A 114 -20.67 10.22 -7.92
CA GLU A 114 -21.30 11.00 -6.85
C GLU A 114 -20.22 11.25 -5.78
N ASN A 115 -19.56 12.40 -5.88
CA ASN A 115 -18.50 12.78 -4.96
C ASN A 115 -19.16 13.41 -3.74
N ASP A 116 -19.13 12.67 -2.63
CA ASP A 116 -19.64 13.13 -1.34
C ASP A 116 -18.68 14.11 -0.63
N ILE A 117 -17.60 14.49 -1.30
CA ILE A 117 -16.48 15.29 -0.80
C ILE A 117 -16.17 16.47 -1.72
N ASP A 118 -15.63 17.54 -1.16
CA ASP A 118 -15.20 18.73 -1.91
C ASP A 118 -13.87 18.48 -2.65
N LEU A 119 -13.96 18.20 -3.96
CA LEU A 119 -12.82 17.95 -4.83
C LEU A 119 -11.95 19.21 -5.10
N SER A 120 -12.43 20.40 -4.74
CA SER A 120 -11.64 21.64 -4.87
C SER A 120 -10.61 21.81 -3.74
N LEU A 121 -10.71 21.01 -2.67
CA LEU A 121 -9.79 21.08 -1.54
C LEU A 121 -8.43 20.47 -1.89
N VAL A 122 -7.38 21.28 -1.68
CA VAL A 122 -5.99 20.89 -1.92
C VAL A 122 -5.31 20.57 -0.59
N GLY A 123 -4.94 19.30 -0.41
CA GLY A 123 -4.22 18.80 0.75
C GLY A 123 -2.75 18.57 0.46
N TRP A 124 -2.17 17.62 1.19
CA TRP A 124 -0.83 17.11 0.94
C TRP A 124 -0.90 15.68 0.39
N PRO A 125 -0.09 15.35 -0.62
CA PRO A 125 -0.08 14.03 -1.22
C PRO A 125 1.06 13.15 -0.67
N TRP A 126 0.94 11.83 -0.88
CA TRP A 126 2.05 10.88 -0.63
C TRP A 126 3.26 11.14 -1.55
N ALA A 127 2.97 11.49 -2.80
CA ALA A 127 3.97 11.88 -3.78
C ALA A 127 3.46 13.09 -4.55
N ALA A 128 4.35 13.99 -5.01
CA ALA A 128 3.97 15.27 -5.62
C ALA A 128 2.96 15.17 -6.79
N THR A 129 2.87 14.01 -7.45
CA THR A 129 1.92 13.74 -8.56
C THR A 129 0.57 13.17 -8.12
N ASN A 130 0.36 12.95 -6.81
CA ASN A 130 -0.83 12.27 -6.28
C ASN A 130 -1.89 13.27 -5.78
N PHE A 131 -3.11 12.76 -5.55
CA PHE A 131 -4.19 13.47 -4.86
C PHE A 131 -3.87 13.69 -3.38
N GLY A 132 -4.64 14.57 -2.73
CA GLY A 132 -4.52 14.85 -1.30
C GLY A 132 -5.15 13.74 -0.48
N TRP A 133 -4.44 13.26 0.54
CA TRP A 133 -4.89 12.19 1.44
C TRP A 133 -4.90 12.67 2.90
N VAL A 134 -5.70 12.03 3.74
CA VAL A 134 -5.88 12.40 5.15
C VAL A 134 -4.56 12.40 5.90
N GLU A 135 -3.78 11.32 5.80
CA GLU A 135 -2.57 11.17 6.62
C GLU A 135 -1.45 12.16 6.29
N PRO A 136 -1.01 12.36 5.02
CA PRO A 136 -0.02 13.39 4.70
C PRO A 136 -0.53 14.79 5.02
N THR A 137 -1.84 15.05 4.84
CA THR A 137 -2.46 16.33 5.20
C THR A 137 -2.44 16.55 6.71
N ALA A 138 -2.74 15.53 7.51
CA ALA A 138 -2.72 15.60 8.96
C ALA A 138 -1.31 15.89 9.48
N TRP A 139 -0.29 15.18 8.99
CA TRP A 139 1.10 15.47 9.34
C TRP A 139 1.54 16.88 8.96
N ALA A 140 1.19 17.35 7.76
CA ALA A 140 1.55 18.70 7.32
C ALA A 140 0.88 19.78 8.18
N CYS A 141 -0.42 19.65 8.44
CA CYS A 141 -1.15 20.55 9.34
C CYS A 141 -0.57 20.54 10.75
N LEU A 142 -0.32 19.37 11.33
CA LEU A 142 0.27 19.24 12.66
C LEU A 142 1.65 19.90 12.74
N ALA A 143 2.52 19.64 11.76
CA ALA A 143 3.87 20.21 11.69
C ALA A 143 3.87 21.74 11.53
N LEU A 144 3.06 22.27 10.61
CA LEU A 144 2.97 23.71 10.37
C LEU A 144 2.34 24.45 11.56
N ARG A 145 1.34 23.86 12.22
CA ARG A 145 0.77 24.42 13.45
C ARG A 145 1.79 24.42 14.59
N ALA A 146 2.58 23.37 14.74
CA ALA A 146 3.71 23.34 15.68
C ALA A 146 4.78 24.40 15.36
N ALA A 147 4.90 24.80 14.10
CA ALA A 147 5.78 25.89 13.66
C ALA A 147 5.18 27.30 13.88
N GLY A 148 3.98 27.41 14.49
CA GLY A 148 3.30 28.69 14.72
C GLY A 148 2.55 29.24 13.50
N LEU A 149 2.33 28.43 12.45
CA LEU A 149 1.67 28.84 11.20
C LEU A 149 0.18 28.47 11.17
N GLU A 150 -0.48 28.41 12.32
CA GLU A 150 -1.87 27.99 12.43
C GLU A 150 -2.84 28.78 11.54
N LEU A 151 -2.64 30.09 11.45
CA LEU A 151 -3.51 30.98 10.66
C LEU A 151 -3.14 31.01 9.16
N HIS A 152 -2.11 30.27 8.73
CA HIS A 152 -1.68 30.29 7.34
C HIS A 152 -2.77 29.67 6.42
N PRO A 153 -3.11 30.30 5.27
CA PRO A 153 -4.20 29.83 4.40
C PRO A 153 -4.09 28.35 3.98
N ARG A 154 -2.88 27.87 3.68
CA ARG A 154 -2.65 26.44 3.35
C ARG A 154 -3.00 25.51 4.51
N VAL A 155 -2.69 25.89 5.76
CA VAL A 155 -3.05 25.10 6.94
C VAL A 155 -4.57 25.05 7.08
N GLN A 156 -5.24 26.20 6.95
CA GLN A 156 -6.70 26.29 7.01
C GLN A 156 -7.38 25.43 5.92
N GLN A 157 -6.86 25.45 4.70
CA GLN A 157 -7.35 24.58 3.61
C GLN A 157 -7.15 23.09 3.93
N GLY A 158 -6.01 22.72 4.52
CA GLY A 158 -5.75 21.36 4.97
C GLY A 158 -6.71 20.89 6.06
N LEU A 159 -6.95 21.74 7.08
CA LEU A 159 -7.92 21.44 8.14
C LEU A 159 -9.34 21.28 7.56
N LYS A 160 -9.73 22.13 6.59
CA LYS A 160 -11.01 21.97 5.88
C LYS A 160 -11.09 20.63 5.15
N LEU A 161 -10.02 20.20 4.46
CA LEU A 161 -9.97 18.89 3.82
C LEU A 161 -10.14 17.76 4.83
N LEU A 162 -9.45 17.80 5.96
CA LEU A 162 -9.57 16.78 7.01
C LEU A 162 -11.01 16.65 7.52
N LEU A 163 -11.69 17.78 7.77
CA LEU A 163 -13.09 17.79 8.20
C LEU A 163 -14.07 17.35 7.09
N ASP A 164 -13.79 17.70 5.83
CA ASP A 164 -14.56 17.26 4.66
C ASP A 164 -14.53 15.73 4.51
N ARG A 165 -13.36 15.11 4.73
CA ARG A 165 -13.20 13.65 4.69
C ARG A 165 -13.76 12.92 5.91
N ALA A 166 -14.14 13.63 6.98
CA ALA A 166 -14.67 13.01 8.19
C ALA A 166 -16.12 12.55 8.01
N PHE A 167 -16.40 11.35 8.52
CA PHE A 167 -17.74 10.78 8.54
C PHE A 167 -18.59 11.50 9.59
N ASP A 168 -19.86 11.73 9.28
CA ASP A 168 -20.81 12.31 10.24
C ASP A 168 -21.04 11.37 11.43
N SER A 169 -20.94 10.05 11.21
CA SER A 169 -20.99 9.02 12.26
C SER A 169 -19.71 8.90 13.09
N GLY A 170 -18.62 9.56 12.68
CA GLY A 170 -17.35 9.58 13.38
C GLY A 170 -16.21 8.88 12.65
N GLY A 171 -15.02 9.49 12.78
CA GLY A 171 -13.77 8.99 12.22
C GLY A 171 -13.51 9.44 10.78
N VAL A 172 -12.39 8.97 10.23
CA VAL A 172 -11.96 9.13 8.83
C VAL A 172 -11.28 7.85 8.38
N ASN A 173 -11.26 7.63 7.07
CA ASN A 173 -10.34 6.67 6.44
C ASN A 173 -9.15 7.44 5.83
N TYR A 174 -8.46 6.87 4.85
CA TYR A 174 -7.35 7.56 4.20
C TYR A 174 -7.78 8.68 3.22
N GLY A 175 -8.97 8.60 2.61
CA GLY A 175 -9.41 9.44 1.49
C GLY A 175 -10.92 9.69 1.47
N ASN A 176 -11.62 9.15 0.47
CA ASN A 176 -13.04 9.44 0.22
C ASN A 176 -13.95 8.62 1.14
N ARG A 177 -15.10 9.18 1.55
CA ARG A 177 -16.07 8.45 2.39
C ARG A 177 -16.99 7.57 1.55
N VAL A 178 -17.29 7.98 0.31
CA VAL A 178 -17.98 7.15 -0.67
C VAL A 178 -17.07 6.89 -1.87
N VAL A 179 -17.01 5.63 -2.28
CA VAL A 179 -16.32 5.23 -3.51
C VAL A 179 -17.34 4.46 -4.36
N LEU A 180 -17.67 5.03 -5.53
CA LEU A 180 -18.59 4.43 -6.50
C LEU A 180 -19.97 4.08 -5.89
N GLY A 181 -20.54 5.00 -5.10
CA GLY A 181 -21.85 4.82 -4.48
C GLY A 181 -21.86 3.89 -3.25
N THR A 182 -20.73 3.32 -2.87
CA THR A 182 -20.60 2.51 -1.65
C THR A 182 -19.89 3.29 -0.56
N ALA A 183 -20.49 3.34 0.63
CA ALA A 183 -19.87 3.91 1.81
C ALA A 183 -18.67 3.05 2.24
N THR A 184 -17.56 3.71 2.50
CA THR A 184 -16.35 3.13 3.08
C THR A 184 -16.41 3.21 4.61
N GLU A 185 -15.43 2.62 5.29
CA GLU A 185 -15.39 2.58 6.75
C GLU A 185 -14.25 3.47 7.31
N PRO A 186 -14.49 4.18 8.42
CA PRO A 186 -13.42 4.89 9.14
C PRO A 186 -12.40 3.91 9.73
N ILE A 187 -11.15 4.38 9.89
CA ILE A 187 -10.00 3.60 10.36
C ILE A 187 -9.35 4.31 11.56
N PRO A 188 -8.95 3.59 12.64
CA PRO A 188 -8.42 4.22 13.84
C PRO A 188 -7.16 5.08 13.62
N GLY A 189 -6.18 4.59 12.85
CA GLY A 189 -4.91 5.30 12.61
C GLY A 189 -5.10 6.69 11.94
N PRO A 190 -5.71 6.77 10.74
CA PRO A 190 -6.04 8.04 10.10
C PRO A 190 -6.90 8.94 10.97
N THR A 191 -7.84 8.36 11.73
CA THR A 191 -8.69 9.12 12.66
C THR A 191 -7.88 9.78 13.76
N ALA A 192 -6.95 9.05 14.37
CA ALA A 192 -6.07 9.59 15.40
C ALA A 192 -5.20 10.73 14.85
N LEU A 193 -4.60 10.55 13.67
CA LEU A 193 -3.78 11.58 13.03
C LEU A 193 -4.61 12.83 12.69
N MET A 194 -5.82 12.66 12.15
CA MET A 194 -6.75 13.78 11.94
C MET A 194 -7.01 14.53 13.25
N LEU A 195 -7.36 13.81 14.32
CA LEU A 195 -7.65 14.41 15.63
C LEU A 195 -6.45 15.16 16.21
N LEU A 196 -5.23 14.64 16.03
CA LEU A 196 -4.01 15.34 16.40
C LEU A 196 -3.83 16.63 15.57
N ALA A 197 -4.10 16.58 14.27
CA ALA A 197 -3.95 17.74 13.40
C ALA A 197 -4.97 18.85 13.68
N VAL A 198 -6.21 18.50 14.09
CA VAL A 198 -7.31 19.45 14.35
C VAL A 198 -7.45 19.86 15.82
N GLN A 199 -6.65 19.28 16.73
CA GLN A 199 -6.68 19.61 18.16
C GLN A 199 -6.67 21.13 18.38
N GLY A 200 -7.50 21.65 19.29
CA GLY A 200 -7.55 23.09 19.61
C GLY A 200 -7.95 24.07 18.48
N ALA A 201 -8.14 23.63 17.23
CA ALA A 201 -8.39 24.53 16.10
C ALA A 201 -9.87 24.82 15.86
N VAL A 202 -10.74 23.82 16.00
CA VAL A 202 -12.13 23.91 15.54
C VAL A 202 -13.05 23.09 16.45
N ALA A 203 -14.06 23.73 17.03
CA ALA A 203 -15.21 23.02 17.59
C ALA A 203 -16.10 22.56 16.42
N HIS A 204 -16.18 21.25 16.18
CA HIS A 204 -16.93 20.69 15.05
C HIS A 204 -17.57 19.34 15.43
N PRO A 205 -18.85 19.08 15.10
CA PRO A 205 -19.51 17.82 15.46
C PRO A 205 -18.79 16.56 14.98
N ARG A 206 -18.17 16.61 13.80
CA ARG A 206 -17.35 15.49 13.28
C ARG A 206 -16.09 15.20 14.10
N VAL A 207 -15.54 16.20 14.80
CA VAL A 207 -14.41 15.99 15.72
C VAL A 207 -14.89 15.23 16.94
N ASP A 208 -16.00 15.65 17.55
CA ASP A 208 -16.61 14.94 18.68
C ASP A 208 -17.02 13.50 18.31
N ALA A 209 -17.60 13.32 17.12
CA ALA A 209 -17.94 12.01 16.59
C ALA A 209 -16.70 11.13 16.37
N ALA A 210 -15.59 11.70 15.89
CA ALA A 210 -14.32 10.99 15.73
C ALA A 210 -13.68 10.59 17.08
N VAL A 211 -13.77 11.42 18.10
CA VAL A 211 -13.37 11.07 19.48
C VAL A 211 -14.21 9.91 20.00
N GLY A 212 -15.54 9.97 19.81
CA GLY A 212 -16.46 8.89 20.15
C GLY A 212 -16.15 7.58 19.42
N TYR A 213 -15.87 7.66 18.11
CA TYR A 213 -15.45 6.53 17.29
C TYR A 213 -14.19 5.86 17.88
N LEU A 214 -13.13 6.63 18.17
CA LEU A 214 -11.90 6.07 18.74
C LEU A 214 -12.12 5.43 20.10
N ARG A 215 -12.92 6.04 20.99
CA ARG A 215 -13.26 5.44 22.28
C ARG A 215 -13.88 4.05 22.13
N VAL A 216 -14.88 3.92 21.25
CA VAL A 216 -15.59 2.66 21.03
C VAL A 216 -14.67 1.60 20.41
N HIS A 217 -13.86 1.98 19.42
CA HIS A 217 -13.02 1.04 18.70
C HIS A 217 -11.78 0.63 19.50
N ALA A 218 -11.14 1.56 20.21
CA ALA A 218 -10.00 1.26 21.07
C ALA A 218 -10.39 0.36 22.25
N ALA A 219 -11.60 0.50 22.80
CA ALA A 219 -12.09 -0.40 23.84
C ALA A 219 -12.19 -1.86 23.36
N LYS A 220 -12.47 -2.09 22.08
CA LYS A 220 -12.69 -3.41 21.47
C LYS A 220 -11.47 -3.99 20.74
N SER A 221 -10.51 -3.15 20.38
CA SER A 221 -9.34 -3.56 19.59
C SER A 221 -8.30 -4.29 20.44
N ASN A 222 -7.61 -5.24 19.81
CA ASN A 222 -6.38 -5.86 20.31
C ASN A 222 -5.18 -5.58 19.38
N ASP A 223 -5.34 -4.66 18.43
CA ASP A 223 -4.25 -4.24 17.56
C ASP A 223 -3.44 -3.12 18.22
N LEU A 224 -2.14 -3.36 18.41
CA LEU A 224 -1.24 -2.42 19.09
C LEU A 224 -1.16 -1.05 18.40
N ASP A 225 -1.19 -1.01 17.07
CA ASP A 225 -1.06 0.24 16.31
C ASP A 225 -2.32 1.10 16.48
N HIS A 226 -3.50 0.49 16.29
CA HIS A 226 -4.79 1.15 16.54
C HIS A 226 -4.93 1.65 17.98
N LEU A 227 -4.54 0.83 18.97
CA LEU A 227 -4.61 1.20 20.39
C LEU A 227 -3.65 2.35 20.73
N ALA A 228 -2.41 2.29 20.25
CA ALA A 228 -1.41 3.32 20.49
C ALA A 228 -1.84 4.66 19.88
N TRP A 229 -2.25 4.66 18.61
CA TRP A 229 -2.77 5.86 17.95
C TRP A 229 -3.99 6.43 18.65
N ALA A 230 -4.96 5.58 18.99
CA ALA A 230 -6.15 6.03 19.71
C ALA A 230 -5.79 6.66 21.06
N ARG A 231 -4.87 6.06 21.81
CA ARG A 231 -4.42 6.59 23.09
C ARG A 231 -3.70 7.94 22.98
N ILE A 232 -2.85 8.11 21.96
CA ILE A 232 -2.15 9.38 21.70
C ILE A 232 -3.17 10.48 21.36
N ALA A 233 -4.13 10.20 20.48
CA ALA A 233 -5.13 11.19 20.04
C ALA A 233 -6.16 11.51 21.13
N LEU A 234 -6.73 10.51 21.79
CA LEU A 234 -7.66 10.73 22.91
C LEU A 234 -6.97 11.48 24.06
N GLY A 235 -5.68 11.24 24.26
CA GLY A 235 -4.86 11.96 25.22
C GLY A 235 -4.62 13.43 24.89
N VAL A 236 -5.07 13.98 23.75
CA VAL A 236 -5.14 15.44 23.51
C VAL A 236 -6.58 15.98 23.46
N HIS A 237 -7.57 15.09 23.49
CA HIS A 237 -9.01 15.35 23.48
C HIS A 237 -9.68 14.81 24.76
N ASP A 238 -9.03 15.01 25.91
CA ASP A 238 -9.39 14.44 27.21
C ASP A 238 -10.34 15.33 28.04
N ALA A 239 -11.10 16.21 27.37
CA ALA A 239 -12.00 17.14 28.04
C ALA A 239 -13.17 16.43 28.76
N ASP A 240 -13.66 15.32 28.20
CA ASP A 240 -14.76 14.56 28.79
C ASP A 240 -14.29 13.46 29.76
N THR A 241 -15.14 13.13 30.72
CA THR A 241 -14.84 12.14 31.76
C THR A 241 -14.65 10.73 31.20
N ALA A 242 -15.46 10.31 30.22
CA ALA A 242 -15.39 8.96 29.68
C ALA A 242 -14.08 8.72 28.91
N THR A 243 -13.55 9.74 28.22
CA THR A 243 -12.20 9.67 27.65
C THR A 243 -11.16 9.48 28.74
N ARG A 244 -11.17 10.32 29.79
CA ARG A 244 -10.19 10.24 30.90
C ARG A 244 -10.20 8.91 31.63
N GLU A 245 -11.38 8.29 31.80
CA GLU A 245 -11.52 6.97 32.43
C GLU A 245 -10.98 5.84 31.56
N LEU A 246 -11.04 5.97 30.23
CA LEU A 246 -10.55 4.97 29.28
C LEU A 246 -9.01 4.99 29.15
N LEU A 247 -8.35 6.14 29.30
CA LEU A 247 -6.90 6.28 29.06
C LEU A 247 -6.04 5.28 29.88
N PRO A 248 -6.26 5.06 31.20
CA PRO A 248 -5.49 4.09 31.98
C PRO A 248 -5.70 2.64 31.54
N GLU A 249 -6.87 2.30 30.99
CA GLU A 249 -7.13 0.96 30.44
C GLU A 249 -6.34 0.75 29.14
N LEU A 250 -6.32 1.76 28.27
CA LEU A 250 -5.52 1.73 27.06
C LEU A 250 -4.03 1.64 27.37
N ASP A 251 -3.55 2.36 28.39
CA ASP A 251 -2.15 2.29 28.83
C ASP A 251 -1.74 0.85 29.20
N LYS A 252 -2.59 0.16 29.97
CA LYS A 252 -2.37 -1.25 30.33
C LYS A 252 -2.37 -2.17 29.10
N LYS A 253 -3.34 -2.01 28.19
CA LYS A 253 -3.43 -2.83 26.97
C LYS A 253 -2.22 -2.64 26.05
N VAL A 254 -1.86 -1.38 25.80
CA VAL A 254 -0.69 -1.03 24.97
C VAL A 254 0.59 -1.59 25.58
N ALA A 255 0.80 -1.42 26.89
CA ALA A 255 1.98 -1.95 27.57
C ALA A 255 2.05 -3.49 27.51
N ALA A 256 0.93 -4.18 27.66
CA ALA A 256 0.88 -5.64 27.58
C ALA A 256 1.23 -6.16 26.18
N LEU A 257 0.66 -5.55 25.14
CA LEU A 257 0.93 -5.93 23.74
C LEU A 257 2.35 -5.55 23.30
N ALA A 258 2.91 -4.46 23.82
CA ALA A 258 4.27 -4.02 23.52
C ALA A 258 5.36 -4.89 24.19
N ALA A 259 4.99 -5.85 25.04
CA ALA A 259 5.92 -6.81 25.62
C ALA A 259 6.30 -7.95 24.66
N ASP A 260 5.59 -8.11 23.55
CA ASP A 260 5.90 -9.08 22.51
C ASP A 260 7.27 -8.73 21.84
N PRO A 261 8.29 -9.61 21.89
CA PRO A 261 9.61 -9.33 21.35
C PRO A 261 9.66 -9.26 19.82
N THR A 262 8.59 -9.68 19.14
CA THR A 262 8.50 -9.72 17.67
C THR A 262 7.92 -8.45 17.06
N ILE A 263 7.49 -7.49 17.89
CA ILE A 263 6.91 -6.24 17.42
C ILE A 263 7.90 -5.43 16.57
N THR A 264 7.35 -4.84 15.52
CA THR A 264 8.08 -3.93 14.65
C THR A 264 8.49 -2.66 15.39
N VAL A 265 9.58 -2.04 14.95
CA VAL A 265 10.20 -0.89 15.64
C VAL A 265 9.26 0.30 15.70
N HIS A 266 8.53 0.57 14.62
CA HIS A 266 7.57 1.68 14.57
C HIS A 266 6.40 1.48 15.54
N ARG A 267 5.85 0.26 15.67
CA ARG A 267 4.78 -0.05 16.63
C ARG A 267 5.28 0.05 18.07
N LEU A 268 6.52 -0.38 18.34
CA LEU A 268 7.14 -0.16 19.65
C LEU A 268 7.32 1.33 19.96
N ALA A 269 7.70 2.15 18.97
CA ALA A 269 7.80 3.59 19.15
C ALA A 269 6.44 4.25 19.43
N LEU A 270 5.39 3.84 18.70
CA LEU A 270 4.02 4.29 18.96
C LEU A 270 3.53 3.85 20.33
N ALA A 271 3.80 2.61 20.74
CA ALA A 271 3.43 2.11 22.05
C ALA A 271 4.12 2.93 23.16
N ALA A 272 5.43 3.19 23.02
CA ALA A 272 6.17 4.01 23.95
C ALA A 272 5.64 5.47 24.02
N LEU A 273 5.27 6.05 22.88
CA LEU A 273 4.61 7.36 22.81
C LEU A 273 3.26 7.38 23.52
N ALA A 274 2.46 6.33 23.33
CA ALA A 274 1.10 6.24 23.86
C ALA A 274 1.07 6.19 25.39
N VAL A 275 2.00 5.44 26.00
CA VAL A 275 2.06 5.26 27.47
C VAL A 275 2.97 6.25 28.17
N ALA A 276 3.60 7.16 27.43
CA ALA A 276 4.45 8.19 28.03
C ALA A 276 3.63 9.18 28.87
N GLY A 277 4.20 9.63 29.99
CA GLY A 277 3.57 10.64 30.85
C GLY A 277 3.42 12.02 30.20
N THR A 278 4.08 12.25 29.05
CA THR A 278 3.96 13.46 28.24
C THR A 278 3.70 13.10 26.79
N ASN A 279 2.74 13.77 26.14
CA ASN A 279 2.47 13.59 24.72
C ASN A 279 3.20 14.69 23.90
N PRO A 280 4.29 14.38 23.17
CA PRO A 280 5.01 15.36 22.35
C PRO A 280 4.18 15.87 21.16
N MET A 281 3.08 15.19 20.80
CA MET A 281 2.13 15.59 19.75
C MET A 281 1.05 16.57 20.24
N ARG A 282 1.01 16.90 21.53
CA ARG A 282 0.10 17.93 22.06
C ARG A 282 0.64 19.32 21.71
N LEU A 283 -0.13 20.09 20.94
CA LEU A 283 0.21 21.46 20.60
C LEU A 283 0.10 22.36 21.84
N ARG A 284 1.09 23.24 22.04
CA ARG A 284 1.11 24.19 23.17
C ARG A 284 0.65 25.57 22.69
N TYR A 285 -0.60 25.90 22.95
CA TYR A 285 -1.16 27.22 22.66
C TYR A 285 -0.69 28.24 23.71
N GLY A 286 -0.16 29.39 23.29
CA GLY A 286 0.14 30.53 24.17
C GLY A 286 1.59 30.70 24.63
N ALA A 287 2.56 29.93 24.10
CA ALA A 287 3.99 30.15 24.35
C ALA A 287 4.76 30.34 23.02
N HIS A 288 4.45 31.40 22.28
CA HIS A 288 5.31 31.88 21.20
C HIS A 288 5.80 33.29 21.53
N PRO A 289 7.12 33.55 21.57
CA PRO A 289 7.61 34.91 21.43
C PRO A 289 7.19 35.40 20.04
N ALA A 290 6.63 36.61 20.01
CA ALA A 290 6.23 37.29 18.79
C ALA A 290 7.39 37.39 17.80
N SER A 291 7.36 36.54 16.77
CA SER A 291 7.66 36.94 15.40
C SER A 291 7.00 35.92 14.46
N PRO A 292 5.98 36.31 13.67
CA PRO A 292 5.44 35.42 12.66
C PRO A 292 6.58 35.03 11.70
N LEU A 293 6.71 33.73 11.42
CA LEU A 293 7.49 33.29 10.26
C LEU A 293 6.82 33.88 9.02
N ASP A 294 7.35 34.98 8.50
CA ASP A 294 6.96 35.55 7.21
C ASP A 294 7.41 34.57 6.11
N ALA A 295 6.54 33.63 5.77
CA ALA A 295 6.75 32.66 4.72
C ALA A 295 6.25 33.22 3.38
N THR A 296 6.97 34.18 2.80
CA THR A 296 6.85 34.49 1.37
C THR A 296 7.80 33.59 0.59
N ALA A 297 7.45 32.32 0.41
CA ALA A 297 8.25 31.40 -0.39
C ALA A 297 7.42 30.85 -1.55
N ALA A 298 7.68 31.38 -2.75
CA ALA A 298 7.26 30.73 -3.99
C ALA A 298 8.12 29.47 -4.20
N ALA A 299 7.48 28.35 -4.52
CA ALA A 299 8.19 27.13 -4.89
C ALA A 299 9.05 27.38 -6.15
N PRO A 300 10.28 26.84 -6.23
CA PRO A 300 11.06 26.91 -7.45
C PRO A 300 10.32 26.16 -8.57
N PRO A 301 10.32 26.67 -9.81
CA PRO A 301 9.64 26.02 -10.93
C PRO A 301 10.24 24.64 -11.19
N ALA A 302 9.38 23.67 -11.48
CA ALA A 302 9.79 22.34 -11.93
C ALA A 302 10.68 22.46 -13.17
N ALA A 303 11.86 21.84 -13.14
CA ALA A 303 12.83 21.90 -14.23
C ALA A 303 12.23 21.33 -15.53
N GLY A 304 11.93 22.21 -16.50
CA GLY A 304 11.49 21.82 -17.84
C GLY A 304 12.65 21.29 -18.68
N GLY A 305 12.57 20.03 -19.11
CA GLY A 305 13.59 19.41 -19.97
C GLY A 305 13.65 20.02 -21.37
N GLY A 306 14.86 20.44 -21.80
CA GLY A 306 15.14 21.04 -23.11
C GLY A 306 14.92 20.12 -24.32
N LEU A 307 14.86 20.71 -25.51
CA LEU A 307 14.51 20.04 -26.78
C LEU A 307 15.42 18.84 -27.13
N LEU A 308 16.74 18.94 -26.84
CA LEU A 308 17.71 17.87 -27.07
C LEU A 308 17.47 16.64 -26.16
N ALA A 309 17.01 16.86 -24.92
CA ALA A 309 16.65 15.77 -24.01
C ALA A 309 15.43 14.99 -24.54
N LYS A 310 14.45 15.68 -25.15
CA LYS A 310 13.26 15.04 -25.73
C LYS A 310 13.58 14.11 -26.89
N VAL A 311 14.56 14.46 -27.73
CA VAL A 311 15.01 13.61 -28.85
C VAL A 311 15.73 12.37 -28.32
N ALA A 312 16.65 12.53 -27.37
CA ALA A 312 17.34 11.41 -26.72
C ALA A 312 16.36 10.45 -26.00
N THR A 313 15.34 10.99 -25.33
CA THR A 313 14.28 10.19 -24.68
C THR A 313 13.45 9.38 -25.69
N LYS A 314 13.16 9.93 -26.89
CA LYS A 314 12.45 9.19 -27.94
C LYS A 314 13.28 8.02 -28.48
N PHE A 315 14.56 8.25 -28.80
CA PHE A 315 15.45 7.19 -29.27
C PHE A 315 15.65 6.10 -28.22
N ARG A 316 15.85 6.50 -26.95
CA ARG A 316 15.95 5.56 -25.83
C ARG A 316 14.65 4.80 -25.63
N GLY A 317 13.49 5.46 -25.74
CA GLY A 317 12.17 4.83 -25.66
C GLY A 317 11.97 3.75 -26.73
N ALA A 318 12.40 4.01 -27.97
CA ALA A 318 12.33 3.04 -29.06
C ALA A 318 13.26 1.84 -28.83
N MET A 319 14.50 2.08 -28.38
CA MET A 319 15.46 1.03 -28.04
C MET A 319 14.94 0.12 -26.92
N VAL A 320 14.36 0.70 -25.88
CA VAL A 320 13.81 -0.04 -24.74
C VAL A 320 12.56 -0.82 -25.12
N ALA A 321 11.67 -0.24 -25.93
CA ALA A 321 10.54 -0.97 -26.50
C ALA A 321 11.01 -2.16 -27.36
N GLY A 322 12.10 -1.98 -28.10
CA GLY A 322 12.78 -3.05 -28.84
C GLY A 322 13.33 -4.15 -27.93
N LEU A 323 14.00 -3.79 -26.83
CA LEU A 323 14.48 -4.75 -25.83
C LEU A 323 13.33 -5.53 -25.16
N GLY A 324 12.23 -4.85 -24.81
CA GLY A 324 11.03 -5.50 -24.29
C GLY A 324 10.41 -6.49 -25.29
N ALA A 325 10.42 -6.15 -26.59
CA ALA A 325 9.91 -7.02 -27.66
C ALA A 325 10.79 -8.25 -27.97
N LEU A 326 12.06 -8.24 -27.52
CA LEU A 326 13.00 -9.35 -27.65
C LEU A 326 12.96 -10.34 -26.47
N LYS A 327 12.11 -10.10 -25.46
CA LYS A 327 11.96 -11.00 -24.32
C LYS A 327 11.40 -12.35 -24.79
N PRO A 328 12.03 -13.48 -24.40
CA PRO A 328 11.48 -14.79 -24.72
C PRO A 328 10.15 -14.99 -24.02
N LEU A 329 9.23 -15.70 -24.69
CA LEU A 329 8.00 -16.18 -24.05
C LEU A 329 8.34 -17.13 -22.88
N PRO A 330 7.40 -17.34 -21.96
CA PRO A 330 7.54 -18.37 -20.93
C PRO A 330 7.91 -19.73 -21.54
N PRO A 331 8.65 -20.58 -20.80
CA PRO A 331 9.14 -21.87 -21.32
C PRO A 331 8.01 -22.81 -21.75
N THR A 332 6.83 -22.63 -21.17
CA THR A 332 5.59 -23.30 -21.55
C THR A 332 4.41 -22.41 -21.21
N SER A 333 3.37 -22.45 -22.04
CA SER A 333 2.06 -21.83 -21.75
C SER A 333 1.05 -22.84 -21.20
N ALA A 334 1.50 -24.03 -20.80
CA ALA A 334 0.61 -25.03 -20.24
C ALA A 334 0.00 -24.57 -18.91
N VAL A 335 -1.26 -24.94 -18.69
CA VAL A 335 -2.03 -24.62 -17.49
C VAL A 335 -2.63 -25.91 -16.93
N HIS A 336 -2.60 -26.07 -15.61
CA HIS A 336 -3.26 -27.16 -14.91
C HIS A 336 -4.43 -26.60 -14.10
N ILE A 337 -5.65 -27.11 -14.36
CA ILE A 337 -6.83 -26.86 -13.52
C ILE A 337 -7.07 -28.08 -12.65
N ALA A 338 -6.89 -27.94 -11.33
CA ALA A 338 -7.25 -28.98 -10.37
C ALA A 338 -8.59 -28.64 -9.72
N ARG A 339 -9.41 -29.67 -9.49
CA ARG A 339 -10.59 -29.57 -8.64
C ARG A 339 -10.14 -29.50 -7.18
N ALA A 340 -10.70 -28.55 -6.45
CA ALA A 340 -10.54 -28.38 -5.01
C ALA A 340 -11.87 -27.87 -4.45
N ALA A 341 -12.74 -28.78 -4.01
CA ALA A 341 -14.12 -28.44 -3.67
C ALA A 341 -14.24 -27.67 -2.35
N SER A 342 -13.24 -27.71 -1.49
CA SER A 342 -13.16 -26.85 -0.31
C SER A 342 -11.72 -26.58 0.08
N TYR A 343 -11.53 -25.61 0.98
CA TYR A 343 -10.22 -25.33 1.56
C TYR A 343 -9.77 -26.36 2.62
N ASP A 344 -10.65 -27.30 3.00
CA ASP A 344 -10.35 -28.34 4.00
C ASP A 344 -9.83 -29.64 3.34
N GLU A 345 -9.78 -29.67 2.00
CA GLU A 345 -9.12 -30.72 1.23
C GLU A 345 -7.59 -30.72 1.44
N PRO A 346 -6.89 -31.81 1.10
CA PRO A 346 -5.43 -31.89 1.20
C PRO A 346 -4.75 -31.03 0.11
N LEU A 347 -4.87 -29.71 0.22
CA LEU A 347 -4.44 -28.76 -0.80
C LEU A 347 -2.95 -28.88 -1.15
N ALA A 348 -2.09 -29.25 -0.18
CA ALA A 348 -0.66 -29.46 -0.44
C ALA A 348 -0.41 -30.62 -1.42
N GLU A 349 -1.19 -31.71 -1.31
CA GLU A 349 -1.11 -32.85 -2.23
C GLU A 349 -1.64 -32.49 -3.62
N VAL A 350 -2.76 -31.76 -3.67
CA VAL A 350 -3.33 -31.24 -4.93
C VAL A 350 -2.32 -30.35 -5.64
N LEU A 351 -1.72 -29.38 -4.94
CA LEU A 351 -0.72 -28.48 -5.48
C LEU A 351 0.56 -29.23 -5.90
N ALA A 352 1.01 -30.23 -5.14
CA ALA A 352 2.17 -31.05 -5.50
C ALA A 352 1.93 -31.85 -6.79
N ALA A 353 0.73 -32.42 -6.96
CA ALA A 353 0.34 -33.09 -8.20
C ALA A 353 0.31 -32.13 -9.39
N GLN A 354 -0.23 -30.92 -9.22
CA GLN A 354 -0.17 -29.89 -10.26
C GLN A 354 1.27 -29.49 -10.59
N PHE A 355 2.08 -29.23 -9.56
CA PHE A 355 3.44 -28.76 -9.69
C PHE A 355 4.36 -29.77 -10.37
N ALA A 356 4.07 -31.08 -10.27
CA ALA A 356 4.84 -32.12 -10.94
C ALA A 356 4.99 -31.90 -12.47
N HIS A 357 3.99 -31.29 -13.12
CA HIS A 357 4.04 -30.94 -14.55
C HIS A 357 5.00 -29.78 -14.85
N PHE A 358 5.23 -28.89 -13.88
CA PHE A 358 6.02 -27.67 -14.04
C PHE A 358 7.42 -27.78 -13.42
N ARG A 359 7.64 -28.73 -12.50
CA ARG A 359 8.91 -28.99 -11.82
C ARG A 359 10.13 -29.04 -12.77
N PRO A 360 10.08 -29.70 -13.95
CA PRO A 360 11.24 -29.72 -14.86
C PRO A 360 11.64 -28.35 -15.41
N HIS A 361 10.70 -27.41 -15.46
CA HIS A 361 10.91 -26.06 -15.98
C HIS A 361 11.19 -25.02 -14.89
N LEU A 362 10.83 -25.33 -13.63
CA LEU A 362 10.98 -24.41 -12.50
C LEU A 362 11.40 -25.18 -11.22
N PRO A 363 12.67 -25.62 -11.10
CA PRO A 363 13.14 -26.27 -9.89
C PRO A 363 13.18 -25.28 -8.71
N LEU A 364 12.62 -25.67 -7.56
CA LEU A 364 12.64 -24.85 -6.33
C LEU A 364 13.80 -25.18 -5.39
N ALA A 365 14.43 -26.34 -5.58
CA ALA A 365 15.51 -26.82 -4.72
C ALA A 365 16.66 -25.79 -4.61
N GLY A 366 17.01 -25.42 -3.38
CA GLY A 366 18.07 -24.44 -3.10
C GLY A 366 17.72 -22.99 -3.45
N LYS A 367 16.49 -22.69 -3.86
CA LYS A 367 16.07 -21.34 -4.31
C LYS A 367 15.48 -20.51 -3.18
N ARG A 368 15.64 -19.19 -3.28
CA ARG A 368 14.86 -18.20 -2.53
C ARG A 368 13.52 -17.97 -3.23
N VAL A 369 12.44 -18.42 -2.61
CA VAL A 369 11.08 -18.33 -3.13
C VAL A 369 10.31 -17.21 -2.43
N VAL A 370 9.85 -16.22 -3.20
CA VAL A 370 8.95 -15.17 -2.71
C VAL A 370 7.52 -15.48 -3.13
N LEU A 371 6.65 -15.65 -2.14
CA LEU A 371 5.22 -15.87 -2.33
C LEU A 371 4.49 -14.54 -2.21
N LYS A 372 3.74 -14.19 -3.26
CA LYS A 372 2.96 -12.97 -3.37
C LYS A 372 1.47 -13.30 -3.34
N PRO A 373 0.84 -13.43 -2.15
CA PRO A 373 -0.62 -13.53 -2.05
C PRO A 373 -1.31 -12.27 -2.58
N ASN A 374 -2.63 -12.31 -2.67
CA ASN A 374 -3.45 -11.12 -2.78
C ASN A 374 -3.94 -10.71 -1.40
N LEU A 375 -3.40 -9.63 -0.83
CA LEU A 375 -3.87 -9.00 0.42
C LEU A 375 -4.16 -7.52 0.14
N VAL A 376 -5.42 -7.12 0.26
CA VAL A 376 -5.86 -5.74 -0.04
C VAL A 376 -6.46 -5.07 1.19
N GLU A 377 -7.43 -5.75 1.81
CA GLU A 377 -8.23 -5.28 2.94
C GLU A 377 -8.86 -6.50 3.64
N TYR A 378 -9.26 -6.36 4.91
CA TYR A 378 -9.93 -7.44 5.64
C TYR A 378 -11.37 -7.07 5.99
N ARG A 379 -12.29 -7.94 5.59
CA ARG A 379 -13.69 -7.93 5.99
C ARG A 379 -14.13 -9.37 6.20
N ALA A 380 -14.58 -9.69 7.41
CA ALA A 380 -14.97 -11.05 7.79
C ALA A 380 -16.10 -11.62 6.91
N ASP A 381 -16.94 -10.76 6.34
CA ASP A 381 -18.09 -11.12 5.51
C ASP A 381 -17.79 -11.09 3.99
N ARG A 382 -16.52 -10.97 3.58
CA ARG A 382 -16.11 -10.86 2.17
C ARG A 382 -14.90 -11.73 1.85
N VAL A 383 -14.79 -12.10 0.57
CA VAL A 383 -13.73 -12.97 0.02
C VAL A 383 -12.70 -12.17 -0.78
N ILE A 384 -12.10 -11.17 -0.14
CA ILE A 384 -11.23 -10.18 -0.81
C ILE A 384 -9.86 -10.75 -1.17
N ASN A 385 -9.30 -11.57 -0.27
CA ASN A 385 -7.90 -11.99 -0.27
C ASN A 385 -7.74 -13.47 -0.62
N THR A 386 -6.53 -13.86 -0.99
CA THR A 386 -6.13 -15.27 -1.07
C THR A 386 -6.34 -15.93 0.28
N ASP A 387 -6.97 -17.11 0.31
CA ASP A 387 -7.22 -17.80 1.58
C ASP A 387 -5.90 -18.26 2.22
N PRO A 388 -5.69 -18.05 3.54
CA PRO A 388 -4.48 -18.48 4.23
C PRO A 388 -4.17 -19.97 4.07
N ARG A 389 -5.18 -20.84 3.91
CA ARG A 389 -4.99 -22.28 3.70
C ARG A 389 -4.35 -22.61 2.35
N VAL A 390 -4.58 -21.78 1.34
CA VAL A 390 -3.86 -21.89 0.06
C VAL A 390 -2.40 -21.47 0.24
N VAL A 391 -2.14 -20.38 0.98
CA VAL A 391 -0.76 -19.95 1.26
C VAL A 391 -0.01 -21.00 2.07
N ASP A 392 -0.66 -21.60 3.08
CA ASP A 392 -0.16 -22.72 3.88
C ASP A 392 0.27 -23.92 3.02
N ALA A 393 -0.59 -24.31 2.07
CA ALA A 393 -0.33 -25.41 1.17
C ALA A 393 0.83 -25.11 0.20
N VAL A 394 0.94 -23.87 -0.29
CA VAL A 394 2.06 -23.45 -1.14
C VAL A 394 3.38 -23.40 -0.36
N ILE A 395 3.39 -22.91 0.89
CA ILE A 395 4.59 -22.95 1.75
C ILE A 395 5.03 -24.41 1.94
N THR A 396 4.07 -25.31 2.21
CA THR A 396 4.33 -26.74 2.37
C THR A 396 4.94 -27.35 1.10
N LEU A 397 4.38 -27.06 -0.07
CA LEU A 397 4.94 -27.46 -1.37
C LEU A 397 6.38 -26.96 -1.55
N CYS A 398 6.63 -25.67 -1.34
CA CYS A 398 7.97 -25.10 -1.50
C CYS A 398 9.01 -25.76 -0.59
N LYS A 399 8.64 -26.09 0.66
CA LYS A 399 9.51 -26.83 1.59
C LYS A 399 9.79 -28.25 1.10
N GLN A 400 8.77 -28.96 0.63
CA GLN A 400 8.90 -30.32 0.09
C GLN A 400 9.80 -30.36 -1.16
N GLU A 401 9.73 -29.33 -2.00
CA GLU A 401 10.58 -29.17 -3.19
C GLU A 401 11.98 -28.62 -2.87
N GLY A 402 12.31 -28.44 -1.58
CA GLY A 402 13.66 -28.10 -1.12
C GLY A 402 14.05 -26.63 -1.25
N ALA A 403 13.08 -25.69 -1.24
CA ALA A 403 13.38 -24.26 -1.23
C ALA A 403 14.30 -23.88 -0.05
N ALA A 404 15.33 -23.07 -0.32
CA ALA A 404 16.31 -22.65 0.69
C ALA A 404 15.76 -21.55 1.61
N GLU A 405 14.94 -20.64 1.07
CA GLU A 405 14.27 -19.59 1.82
C GLU A 405 12.87 -19.39 1.23
N ILE A 406 11.88 -19.19 2.11
CA ILE A 406 10.52 -18.83 1.72
C ILE A 406 10.19 -17.51 2.42
N ILE A 407 9.68 -16.55 1.65
CA ILE A 407 9.23 -15.25 2.15
C ILE A 407 7.82 -15.03 1.63
N VAL A 408 6.88 -14.69 2.50
CA VAL A 408 5.58 -14.17 2.06
C VAL A 408 5.67 -12.66 2.02
N ALA A 409 5.43 -12.05 0.86
CA ALA A 409 5.65 -10.62 0.65
C ALA A 409 4.46 -9.98 -0.06
N GLU A 410 3.98 -8.85 0.46
CA GLU A 410 2.84 -8.14 -0.11
C GLU A 410 2.87 -6.66 0.28
N GLY A 411 2.40 -5.80 -0.62
CA GLY A 411 2.31 -4.36 -0.46
C GLY A 411 0.88 -3.89 -0.74
N PRO A 412 -0.02 -3.99 0.26
CA PRO A 412 -1.43 -3.60 0.11
C PRO A 412 -1.58 -2.14 -0.31
N GLY A 413 -2.63 -1.84 -1.07
CA GLY A 413 -2.92 -0.50 -1.57
C GLY A 413 -3.79 0.35 -0.65
N HIS A 414 -4.78 -0.26 0.03
CA HIS A 414 -5.80 0.46 0.78
C HIS A 414 -5.52 0.59 2.28
N TRP A 415 -4.81 -0.36 2.89
CA TRP A 415 -4.54 -0.35 4.32
C TRP A 415 -3.03 -0.24 4.59
N ARG A 416 -2.59 0.73 5.39
CA ARG A 416 -1.17 0.87 5.78
C ARG A 416 -0.78 0.00 6.97
N ASN A 417 -1.72 -0.30 7.88
CA ASN A 417 -1.48 -1.25 8.97
C ASN A 417 -1.55 -2.68 8.44
N VAL A 418 -0.51 -3.11 7.73
CA VAL A 418 -0.47 -4.44 7.08
C VAL A 418 -0.44 -5.57 8.11
N GLU A 419 0.14 -5.33 9.28
CA GLU A 419 0.19 -6.35 10.34
C GLU A 419 -1.21 -6.69 10.86
N PHE A 420 -2.10 -5.69 10.98
CA PHE A 420 -3.53 -5.93 11.23
C PHE A 420 -4.15 -6.82 10.16
N LEU A 421 -3.91 -6.56 8.87
CA LEU A 421 -4.42 -7.41 7.79
C LEU A 421 -3.90 -8.85 7.87
N VAL A 422 -2.61 -9.04 8.18
CA VAL A 422 -1.99 -10.35 8.31
C VAL A 422 -2.59 -11.13 9.49
N ARG A 423 -2.80 -10.47 10.63
CA ARG A 423 -3.39 -11.10 11.82
C ARG A 423 -4.87 -11.45 11.60
N GLU A 424 -5.68 -10.48 11.20
CA GLU A 424 -7.13 -10.64 11.06
C GLU A 424 -7.51 -11.59 9.91
N SER A 425 -6.73 -11.63 8.84
CA SER A 425 -6.95 -12.61 7.76
C SER A 425 -6.66 -14.04 8.16
N GLY A 426 -6.00 -14.29 9.30
CA GLY A 426 -5.51 -15.61 9.72
C GLY A 426 -4.18 -16.03 9.07
N LEU A 427 -3.61 -15.20 8.18
CA LEU A 427 -2.32 -15.46 7.54
C LEU A 427 -1.18 -15.50 8.58
N GLY A 428 -1.22 -14.65 9.61
CA GLY A 428 -0.21 -14.63 10.67
C GLY A 428 0.00 -15.99 11.33
N ALA A 429 -1.09 -16.68 11.69
CA ALA A 429 -1.01 -18.00 12.31
C ALA A 429 -0.38 -19.07 11.40
N VAL A 430 -0.64 -18.98 10.09
CA VAL A 430 -0.01 -19.86 9.08
C VAL A 430 1.50 -19.62 9.02
N LEU A 431 1.90 -18.36 8.98
CA LEU A 431 3.30 -17.94 8.91
C LEU A 431 4.09 -18.40 10.14
N ASP A 432 3.53 -18.18 11.34
CA ASP A 432 4.14 -18.57 12.61
C ASP A 432 4.34 -20.09 12.68
N ARG A 433 3.33 -20.88 12.30
CA ARG A 433 3.40 -22.34 12.26
C ARG A 433 4.52 -22.85 11.34
N HIS A 434 4.78 -22.13 10.26
CA HIS A 434 5.85 -22.49 9.32
C HIS A 434 7.20 -21.86 9.63
N GLY A 435 7.29 -20.92 10.57
CA GLY A 435 8.49 -20.11 10.77
C GLY A 435 8.87 -19.29 9.54
N VAL A 436 7.88 -18.86 8.74
CA VAL A 436 8.09 -18.08 7.51
C VAL A 436 7.78 -16.62 7.79
N ARG A 437 8.70 -15.73 7.44
CA ARG A 437 8.50 -14.29 7.66
C ARG A 437 7.53 -13.69 6.64
N PHE A 438 6.69 -12.77 7.11
CA PHE A 438 5.99 -11.81 6.26
C PHE A 438 6.86 -10.57 6.04
N LEU A 439 6.86 -10.03 4.82
CA LEU A 439 7.51 -8.77 4.49
C LEU A 439 6.49 -7.81 3.87
N ASP A 440 6.23 -6.69 4.55
CA ASP A 440 5.52 -5.57 3.93
C ASP A 440 6.44 -4.86 2.93
N ILE A 441 6.23 -5.17 1.65
CA ILE A 441 7.05 -4.62 0.57
C ILE A 441 6.63 -3.20 0.18
N ASN A 442 5.61 -2.60 0.83
CA ASN A 442 5.43 -1.16 0.72
C ASN A 442 6.59 -0.37 1.32
N HIS A 443 7.31 -0.96 2.28
CA HIS A 443 8.43 -0.36 3.01
C HIS A 443 9.79 -1.00 2.67
N ASP A 444 9.84 -1.92 1.72
CA ASP A 444 11.09 -2.55 1.28
C ASP A 444 11.96 -1.56 0.48
N GLU A 445 13.24 -1.91 0.32
CA GLU A 445 14.19 -1.04 -0.38
C GLU A 445 13.78 -0.85 -1.85
N PRO A 446 13.60 0.40 -2.31
CA PRO A 446 13.20 0.67 -3.67
C PRO A 446 14.40 0.57 -4.64
N VAL A 447 14.24 -0.22 -5.69
CA VAL A 447 15.22 -0.36 -6.77
C VAL A 447 14.65 0.22 -8.05
N LYS A 448 15.33 1.23 -8.59
CA LYS A 448 14.96 1.86 -9.86
C LYS A 448 15.37 0.96 -11.02
N VAL A 449 14.37 0.42 -11.73
CA VAL A 449 14.55 -0.43 -12.90
C VAL A 449 13.95 0.22 -14.14
N LEU A 450 14.46 -0.16 -15.30
CA LEU A 450 13.90 0.29 -16.58
C LEU A 450 12.50 -0.30 -16.77
N ASN A 451 11.52 0.53 -17.15
CA ASN A 451 10.20 0.03 -17.52
C ASN A 451 10.27 -0.59 -18.92
N LEU A 452 10.12 -1.92 -19.02
CA LEU A 452 10.21 -2.63 -20.29
C LEU A 452 8.92 -2.59 -21.12
N GLY A 453 7.76 -2.38 -20.48
CA GLY A 453 6.48 -2.36 -21.20
C GLY A 453 6.18 -1.02 -21.88
N ARG A 454 6.55 0.10 -21.23
CA ARG A 454 6.45 1.48 -21.71
C ARG A 454 5.03 1.96 -22.11
N LEU A 455 3.97 1.24 -21.76
CA LEU A 455 2.58 1.62 -22.04
C LEU A 455 2.14 2.84 -21.21
N THR A 456 2.64 2.97 -19.98
CA THR A 456 2.37 4.11 -19.08
C THR A 456 3.21 5.35 -19.39
N LYS A 457 4.14 5.25 -20.35
CA LYS A 457 5.17 6.25 -20.70
C LYS A 457 6.17 6.58 -19.58
N LEU A 458 6.14 5.85 -18.45
CA LEU A 458 7.14 5.95 -17.39
C LEU A 458 8.45 5.32 -17.85
N ASP A 459 9.56 6.04 -17.74
CA ASP A 459 10.89 5.54 -18.16
C ASP A 459 11.38 4.42 -17.24
N HIS A 460 11.04 4.51 -15.96
CA HIS A 460 11.49 3.59 -14.93
C HIS A 460 10.31 3.22 -14.03
N LEU A 461 10.39 2.02 -13.46
CA LEU A 461 9.61 1.61 -12.31
C LEU A 461 10.55 1.53 -11.10
N TYR A 462 10.04 1.81 -9.91
CA TYR A 462 10.68 1.47 -8.65
C TYR A 462 10.02 0.19 -8.18
N MET A 463 10.80 -0.87 -7.97
CA MET A 463 10.30 -2.17 -7.51
C MET A 463 11.02 -2.56 -6.23
N SER A 464 10.39 -3.42 -5.45
CA SER A 464 10.93 -3.86 -4.16
C SER A 464 12.14 -4.77 -4.36
N ARG A 465 13.24 -4.52 -3.64
CA ARG A 465 14.48 -5.33 -3.74
C ARG A 465 14.22 -6.81 -3.50
N THR A 466 13.35 -7.15 -2.55
CA THR A 466 13.00 -8.54 -2.25
C THR A 466 12.34 -9.25 -3.43
N VAL A 467 11.48 -8.54 -4.17
CA VAL A 467 10.82 -9.11 -5.36
C VAL A 467 11.85 -9.31 -6.47
N LEU A 468 12.68 -8.29 -6.76
CA LEU A 468 13.69 -8.38 -7.81
C LEU A 468 14.80 -9.39 -7.52
N GLY A 469 15.13 -9.61 -6.25
CA GLY A 469 16.15 -10.54 -5.79
C GLY A 469 15.64 -11.96 -5.54
N ALA A 470 14.38 -12.27 -5.85
CA ALA A 470 13.84 -13.62 -5.74
C ALA A 470 14.39 -14.50 -6.87
N ASP A 471 14.81 -15.74 -6.54
CA ASP A 471 15.07 -16.74 -7.58
C ASP A 471 13.76 -17.19 -8.24
N VAL A 472 12.71 -17.29 -7.44
CA VAL A 472 11.36 -17.67 -7.87
C VAL A 472 10.35 -16.75 -7.21
N LEU A 473 9.52 -16.12 -8.04
CA LEU A 473 8.39 -15.29 -7.61
C LEU A 473 7.10 -16.03 -7.93
N VAL A 474 6.34 -16.39 -6.91
CA VAL A 474 5.07 -17.09 -7.05
C VAL A 474 3.92 -16.11 -6.78
N SER A 475 3.08 -15.85 -7.79
CA SER A 475 1.87 -15.04 -7.63
C SER A 475 0.72 -15.94 -7.20
N LEU A 476 0.08 -15.62 -6.08
CA LEU A 476 -1.08 -16.36 -5.55
C LEU A 476 -2.33 -15.47 -5.56
N PRO A 477 -2.90 -15.12 -6.73
CA PRO A 477 -4.08 -14.26 -6.81
C PRO A 477 -5.36 -14.98 -6.35
N LYS A 478 -6.37 -14.19 -5.98
CA LYS A 478 -7.77 -14.63 -5.84
C LYS A 478 -8.48 -14.59 -7.20
N LEU A 479 -9.32 -15.58 -7.52
CA LEU A 479 -10.21 -15.55 -8.70
C LEU A 479 -11.33 -14.51 -8.47
N LYS A 480 -11.20 -13.29 -9.00
CA LYS A 480 -12.23 -12.25 -8.77
C LYS A 480 -12.48 -11.30 -9.92
N MET A 481 -13.72 -10.83 -10.04
CA MET A 481 -14.08 -9.68 -10.87
C MET A 481 -13.45 -8.40 -10.33
N HIS A 482 -13.25 -7.41 -11.21
CA HIS A 482 -12.73 -6.10 -10.83
C HIS A 482 -13.34 -5.00 -11.71
N HIS A 483 -13.97 -3.99 -11.13
CA HIS A 483 -14.68 -2.98 -11.91
C HIS A 483 -13.80 -2.20 -12.90
N TRP A 484 -12.54 -1.84 -12.58
CA TRP A 484 -11.64 -1.10 -13.51
C TRP A 484 -10.72 -1.97 -14.38
N ALA A 485 -10.59 -3.26 -14.08
CA ALA A 485 -9.61 -4.13 -14.73
C ALA A 485 -10.26 -5.32 -15.46
N GLY A 486 -11.58 -5.49 -15.34
CA GLY A 486 -12.30 -6.71 -15.72
C GLY A 486 -12.16 -7.78 -14.64
N VAL A 487 -10.91 -8.19 -14.38
CA VAL A 487 -10.58 -9.26 -13.43
C VAL A 487 -9.37 -8.89 -12.56
N THR A 488 -9.29 -9.45 -11.36
CA THR A 488 -8.04 -9.58 -10.63
C THR A 488 -7.61 -11.02 -10.68
N LEU A 489 -6.46 -11.26 -11.32
CA LEU A 489 -5.80 -12.55 -11.36
C LEU A 489 -4.29 -12.30 -11.22
N SER A 490 -3.44 -13.15 -11.80
CA SER A 490 -1.99 -13.19 -11.58
C SER A 490 -1.30 -11.91 -11.99
N LEU A 491 -1.64 -11.35 -13.16
CA LEU A 491 -1.05 -10.11 -13.67
C LEU A 491 -1.40 -8.93 -12.76
N LYS A 492 -2.68 -8.76 -12.41
CA LYS A 492 -3.12 -7.66 -11.52
C LYS A 492 -2.52 -7.78 -10.13
N ASN A 493 -2.29 -9.00 -9.63
CA ASN A 493 -1.73 -9.22 -8.30
C ASN A 493 -0.28 -8.71 -8.17
N LEU A 494 0.47 -8.65 -9.26
CA LEU A 494 1.83 -8.06 -9.28
C LEU A 494 1.84 -6.55 -9.03
N PHE A 495 0.69 -5.87 -9.09
CA PHE A 495 0.58 -4.45 -8.75
C PHE A 495 1.02 -4.16 -7.30
N GLY A 496 0.83 -5.12 -6.40
CA GLY A 496 1.30 -5.04 -5.00
C GLY A 496 2.82 -5.14 -4.84
N THR A 497 3.58 -5.47 -5.89
CA THR A 497 5.05 -5.58 -5.82
C THR A 497 5.78 -4.25 -5.82
N LEU A 498 5.07 -3.15 -6.13
CA LEU A 498 5.62 -1.81 -6.18
C LEU A 498 5.50 -1.17 -4.79
N PRO A 499 6.55 -0.51 -4.30
CA PRO A 499 6.56 -0.05 -2.91
C PRO A 499 5.72 1.22 -2.71
N GLY A 500 4.79 1.19 -1.75
CA GLY A 500 3.94 2.33 -1.38
C GLY A 500 4.73 3.57 -0.97
N ILE A 501 5.90 3.43 -0.36
CA ILE A 501 6.80 4.56 -0.06
C ILE A 501 7.26 5.34 -1.30
N CYS A 502 7.15 4.79 -2.51
CA CYS A 502 7.48 5.50 -3.76
C CYS A 502 6.25 6.05 -4.49
N TYR A 503 5.14 5.32 -4.45
CA TYR A 503 3.96 5.63 -5.27
C TYR A 503 2.77 6.16 -4.46
N GLY A 504 2.87 6.14 -3.13
CA GLY A 504 1.78 6.35 -2.20
C GLY A 504 0.84 5.16 -2.08
N TRP A 505 -0.22 5.34 -1.31
CA TRP A 505 -1.32 4.38 -1.14
C TRP A 505 -2.59 5.03 -1.70
N PRO A 506 -3.27 4.41 -2.71
CA PRO A 506 -3.07 3.10 -3.34
C PRO A 506 -2.15 3.09 -4.58
N LYS A 507 -1.05 3.86 -4.62
CA LYS A 507 -0.15 3.96 -5.79
C LYS A 507 -0.78 4.75 -6.96
N ASN A 508 -1.31 5.94 -6.65
CA ASN A 508 -2.22 6.73 -7.51
C ASN A 508 -1.71 6.95 -8.93
N GLU A 509 -0.42 7.23 -9.11
CA GLU A 509 0.12 7.50 -10.45
C GLU A 509 -0.10 6.35 -11.41
N LEU A 510 0.03 5.12 -10.93
CA LEU A 510 -0.16 3.93 -11.75
C LEU A 510 -1.65 3.71 -12.10
N HIS A 511 -2.58 4.26 -11.31
CA HIS A 511 -4.00 4.18 -11.58
C HIS A 511 -4.41 5.15 -12.70
N TRP A 512 -4.07 6.44 -12.58
CA TRP A 512 -4.51 7.44 -13.57
C TRP A 512 -3.72 7.39 -14.88
N ARG A 513 -2.53 6.76 -14.91
CA ARG A 513 -1.82 6.45 -16.16
C ARG A 513 -2.46 5.29 -16.96
N GLY A 514 -3.48 4.64 -16.38
CA GLY A 514 -4.18 3.50 -16.96
C GLY A 514 -3.83 2.21 -16.23
N ILE A 515 -4.83 1.61 -15.57
CA ILE A 515 -4.66 0.39 -14.78
C ILE A 515 -4.17 -0.78 -15.66
N PRO A 516 -4.81 -1.12 -16.81
CA PRO A 516 -4.32 -2.18 -17.68
C PRO A 516 -2.88 -1.97 -18.17
N GLN A 517 -2.53 -0.74 -18.55
CA GLN A 517 -1.21 -0.36 -19.02
C GLN A 517 -0.16 -0.56 -17.93
N SER A 518 -0.44 -0.12 -16.72
CA SER A 518 0.44 -0.29 -15.56
C SER A 518 0.66 -1.77 -15.24
N ILE A 519 -0.40 -2.59 -15.24
CA ILE A 519 -0.28 -4.04 -14.97
C ILE A 519 0.65 -4.73 -15.97
N VAL A 520 0.50 -4.41 -17.26
CA VAL A 520 1.32 -5.01 -18.31
C VAL A 520 2.75 -4.47 -18.27
N ASP A 521 2.97 -3.19 -17.96
CA ASP A 521 4.31 -2.63 -17.76
C ASP A 521 5.08 -3.34 -16.65
N ILE A 522 4.41 -3.63 -15.54
CA ILE A 522 4.98 -4.37 -14.41
C ILE A 522 5.35 -5.79 -14.84
N SER A 523 4.42 -6.50 -15.50
CA SER A 523 4.65 -7.89 -15.94
C SER A 523 5.72 -8.00 -17.04
N CYS A 524 5.81 -7.02 -17.94
CA CYS A 524 6.91 -6.90 -18.90
C CYS A 524 8.25 -6.78 -18.18
N THR A 525 8.30 -5.96 -17.13
CA THR A 525 9.53 -5.60 -16.41
C THR A 525 9.99 -6.74 -15.48
N HIS A 526 9.09 -7.31 -14.69
CA HIS A 526 9.40 -8.41 -13.78
C HIS A 526 8.17 -9.32 -13.60
N PRO A 527 8.03 -10.41 -14.39
CA PRO A 527 6.89 -11.30 -14.35
C PRO A 527 6.98 -12.26 -13.15
N ALA A 528 5.84 -12.83 -12.75
CA ALA A 528 5.84 -14.01 -11.89
C ALA A 528 6.45 -15.20 -12.64
N HIS A 529 7.16 -16.06 -11.89
CA HIS A 529 7.73 -17.30 -12.40
C HIS A 529 6.73 -18.46 -12.32
N LEU A 530 5.82 -18.42 -11.36
CA LEU A 530 4.71 -19.36 -11.18
C LEU A 530 3.47 -18.56 -10.76
N SER A 531 2.31 -18.91 -11.30
CA SER A 531 1.04 -18.34 -10.90
C SER A 531 0.07 -19.43 -10.46
N ILE A 532 -0.57 -19.24 -9.31
CA ILE A 532 -1.52 -20.18 -8.72
C ILE A 532 -2.78 -19.40 -8.30
N ILE A 533 -3.84 -19.48 -9.10
CA ILE A 533 -5.10 -18.82 -8.77
C ILE A 533 -5.84 -19.62 -7.70
N ASP A 534 -6.11 -18.97 -6.57
CA ASP A 534 -7.11 -19.40 -5.59
C ASP A 534 -8.52 -19.14 -6.14
N GLY A 535 -9.11 -20.17 -6.72
CA GLY A 535 -10.47 -20.17 -7.25
C GLY A 535 -11.41 -21.11 -6.49
N ILE A 536 -11.05 -21.59 -5.30
CA ILE A 536 -11.93 -22.46 -4.51
C ILE A 536 -13.21 -21.68 -4.18
N VAL A 537 -13.03 -20.49 -3.59
CA VAL A 537 -14.08 -19.48 -3.49
C VAL A 537 -13.56 -18.19 -4.10
N GLY A 538 -14.08 -17.84 -5.27
CA GLY A 538 -13.83 -16.57 -5.96
C GLY A 538 -14.80 -15.46 -5.54
N MET A 539 -14.69 -14.31 -6.20
CA MET A 539 -15.58 -13.16 -6.00
C MET A 539 -16.21 -12.71 -7.32
N GLU A 540 -17.53 -12.60 -7.34
CA GLU A 540 -18.31 -12.05 -8.45
C GLU A 540 -18.98 -10.71 -8.08
N GLY A 541 -19.52 -9.98 -9.06
CA GLY A 541 -20.13 -8.68 -8.86
C GLY A 541 -19.10 -7.55 -8.71
N ASP A 542 -19.37 -6.58 -7.84
CA ASP A 542 -18.58 -5.34 -7.70
C ASP A 542 -17.26 -5.53 -6.92
N GLY A 543 -16.37 -6.36 -7.46
CA GLY A 543 -14.99 -6.45 -6.99
C GLY A 543 -14.19 -5.18 -7.33
N PRO A 544 -13.07 -4.91 -6.62
CA PRO A 544 -12.30 -5.91 -5.88
C PRO A 544 -12.63 -6.04 -4.39
N LEU A 545 -13.57 -5.25 -3.86
CA LEU A 545 -13.91 -5.19 -2.43
C LEU A 545 -15.37 -5.56 -2.11
N HIS A 546 -16.32 -5.16 -2.96
CA HIS A 546 -17.77 -5.21 -2.65
C HIS A 546 -18.52 -6.37 -3.33
N GLY A 547 -17.79 -7.26 -4.02
CA GLY A 547 -18.37 -8.43 -4.63
C GLY A 547 -18.84 -9.49 -3.62
N THR A 548 -19.56 -10.49 -4.12
CA THR A 548 -20.07 -11.63 -3.35
C THR A 548 -19.25 -12.89 -3.59
N ALA A 549 -19.22 -13.79 -2.61
CA ALA A 549 -18.53 -15.06 -2.74
C ALA A 549 -19.17 -15.96 -3.81
N LYS A 550 -18.34 -16.58 -4.65
CA LYS A 550 -18.75 -17.53 -5.69
C LYS A 550 -17.87 -18.77 -5.60
N HIS A 551 -18.47 -19.92 -5.31
CA HIS A 551 -17.75 -21.19 -5.20
C HIS A 551 -17.44 -21.75 -6.59
N ALA A 552 -16.19 -21.58 -7.04
CA ALA A 552 -15.72 -22.12 -8.32
C ALA A 552 -14.99 -23.47 -8.16
N GLY A 553 -14.49 -23.78 -6.96
CA GLY A 553 -13.99 -25.12 -6.61
C GLY A 553 -12.72 -25.56 -7.36
N VAL A 554 -11.84 -24.60 -7.70
CA VAL A 554 -10.66 -24.88 -8.53
C VAL A 554 -9.38 -24.20 -8.02
N LEU A 555 -8.25 -24.83 -8.32
CA LEU A 555 -6.91 -24.23 -8.29
C LEU A 555 -6.33 -24.24 -9.71
N VAL A 556 -5.87 -23.09 -10.19
CA VAL A 556 -5.31 -22.95 -11.56
C VAL A 556 -3.83 -22.62 -11.47
N MET A 557 -2.96 -23.45 -12.03
CA MET A 557 -1.51 -23.32 -11.94
C MET A 557 -0.85 -23.24 -13.32
N GLY A 558 0.15 -22.37 -13.48
CA GLY A 558 0.99 -22.34 -14.68
C GLY A 558 2.17 -21.36 -14.59
N LEU A 559 3.10 -21.48 -15.54
CA LEU A 559 4.31 -20.65 -15.65
C LEU A 559 4.12 -19.42 -16.56
N ASP A 560 3.10 -19.44 -17.42
CA ASP A 560 2.69 -18.30 -18.22
C ASP A 560 1.53 -17.57 -17.51
N PRO A 561 1.77 -16.41 -16.87
CA PRO A 561 0.72 -15.70 -16.14
C PRO A 561 -0.41 -15.20 -17.06
N VAL A 562 -0.15 -14.99 -18.35
CA VAL A 562 -1.19 -14.58 -19.31
C VAL A 562 -2.09 -15.77 -19.64
N ALA A 563 -1.50 -16.96 -19.83
CA ALA A 563 -2.27 -18.19 -20.07
C ALA A 563 -3.11 -18.57 -18.85
N VAL A 564 -2.53 -18.48 -17.65
CA VAL A 564 -3.23 -18.73 -16.38
C VAL A 564 -4.39 -17.76 -16.21
N ASP A 565 -4.19 -16.46 -16.45
CA ASP A 565 -5.25 -15.46 -16.34
C ASP A 565 -6.32 -15.61 -17.43
N ALA A 566 -5.94 -15.98 -18.66
CA ALA A 566 -6.89 -16.26 -19.73
C ALA A 566 -7.75 -17.50 -19.41
N THR A 567 -7.16 -18.54 -18.85
CA THR A 567 -7.91 -19.71 -18.35
C THR A 567 -8.83 -19.33 -17.19
N GLY A 568 -8.36 -18.52 -16.24
CA GLY A 568 -9.19 -17.99 -15.15
C GLY A 568 -10.38 -17.17 -15.66
N ALA A 569 -10.17 -16.30 -16.64
CA ALA A 569 -11.25 -15.52 -17.27
C ALA A 569 -12.29 -16.43 -17.95
N ARG A 570 -11.85 -17.48 -18.68
CA ARG A 570 -12.77 -18.48 -19.28
C ARG A 570 -13.57 -19.23 -18.21
N ILE A 571 -12.94 -19.62 -17.10
CA ILE A 571 -13.62 -20.26 -15.97
C ILE A 571 -14.71 -19.34 -15.41
N MET A 572 -14.49 -18.02 -15.37
CA MET A 572 -15.46 -17.04 -14.92
C MET A 572 -16.55 -16.70 -15.97
N GLY A 573 -16.51 -17.32 -17.15
CA GLY A 573 -17.41 -17.01 -18.26
C GLY A 573 -17.11 -15.69 -18.99
N LEU A 574 -15.91 -15.13 -18.80
CA LEU A 574 -15.47 -13.89 -19.44
C LEU A 574 -14.50 -14.18 -20.61
N PRO A 575 -14.83 -13.77 -21.85
CA PRO A 575 -13.92 -13.94 -22.98
C PRO A 575 -12.60 -13.19 -22.76
N PRO A 576 -11.43 -13.87 -22.78
CA PRO A 576 -10.13 -13.24 -22.54
C PRO A 576 -9.82 -12.06 -23.47
N GLU A 577 -10.32 -12.11 -24.71
CA GLU A 577 -10.13 -11.09 -25.74
C GLU A 577 -10.87 -9.78 -25.42
N ARG A 578 -11.82 -9.81 -24.47
CA ARG A 578 -12.50 -8.63 -23.96
C ARG A 578 -11.76 -7.96 -22.81
N VAL A 579 -10.77 -8.61 -22.20
CA VAL A 579 -10.04 -8.08 -21.04
C VAL A 579 -8.83 -7.28 -21.52
N PRO A 580 -8.80 -5.93 -21.37
CA PRO A 580 -7.72 -5.11 -21.93
C PRO A 580 -6.32 -5.53 -21.49
N THR A 581 -6.17 -5.91 -20.22
CA THR A 581 -4.90 -6.37 -19.64
C THR A 581 -4.35 -7.60 -20.38
N LEU A 582 -5.21 -8.58 -20.71
CA LEU A 582 -4.80 -9.79 -21.43
C LEU A 582 -4.44 -9.49 -22.88
N VAL A 583 -5.21 -8.64 -23.55
CA VAL A 583 -4.93 -8.22 -24.93
C VAL A 583 -3.60 -7.45 -25.02
N TYR A 584 -3.36 -6.52 -24.09
CA TYR A 584 -2.09 -5.78 -24.04
C TYR A 584 -0.91 -6.69 -23.70
N ALA A 585 -1.08 -7.64 -22.78
CA ALA A 585 -0.03 -8.60 -22.42
C ALA A 585 0.33 -9.52 -23.60
N ALA A 586 -0.67 -10.02 -24.33
CA ALA A 586 -0.47 -10.81 -25.55
C ALA A 586 0.24 -10.00 -26.64
N ALA A 587 -0.20 -8.76 -26.88
CA ALA A 587 0.42 -7.85 -27.85
C ALA A 587 1.88 -7.53 -27.49
N LYS A 588 2.22 -7.50 -26.19
CA LYS A 588 3.58 -7.35 -25.67
C LYS A 588 4.38 -8.65 -25.60
N ARG A 589 3.82 -9.75 -26.10
CA ARG A 589 4.42 -11.10 -26.08
C ARG A 589 4.85 -11.54 -24.68
N VAL A 590 4.06 -11.17 -23.66
CA VAL A 590 4.27 -11.62 -22.27
C VAL A 590 3.81 -13.07 -22.10
N GLY A 591 2.83 -13.51 -22.89
CA GLY A 591 2.28 -14.86 -22.83
C GLY A 591 1.15 -15.09 -23.83
N ARG A 592 0.45 -16.23 -23.71
CA ARG A 592 -0.59 -16.68 -24.65
C ARG A 592 -2.01 -16.48 -24.11
N ILE A 593 -2.94 -16.14 -25.00
CA ILE A 593 -4.37 -15.98 -24.66
C ILE A 593 -5.25 -17.03 -25.34
N ALA A 594 -4.90 -17.47 -26.55
CA ALA A 594 -5.73 -18.36 -27.35
C ALA A 594 -5.74 -19.77 -26.75
N GLU A 595 -6.92 -20.33 -26.51
CA GLU A 595 -7.08 -21.65 -25.88
C GLU A 595 -6.32 -22.75 -26.62
N ALA A 596 -6.34 -22.73 -27.96
CA ALA A 596 -5.62 -23.68 -28.80
C ALA A 596 -4.08 -23.62 -28.65
N GLU A 597 -3.54 -22.53 -28.08
CA GLU A 597 -2.11 -22.36 -27.80
C GLU A 597 -1.75 -22.67 -26.33
N ILE A 598 -2.73 -23.08 -25.51
CA ILE A 598 -2.58 -23.33 -24.07
C ILE A 598 -2.82 -24.82 -23.81
N PRO A 599 -1.77 -25.65 -23.68
CA PRO A 599 -1.93 -27.05 -23.28
C PRO A 599 -2.59 -27.13 -21.89
N GLN A 600 -3.71 -27.84 -21.80
CA GLN A 600 -4.49 -27.96 -20.56
C GLN A 600 -4.26 -29.33 -19.89
N PHE A 601 -3.94 -29.31 -18.60
CA PHE A 601 -3.87 -30.49 -17.74
C PHE A 601 -4.99 -30.47 -16.67
N GLY A 602 -5.37 -31.65 -16.17
CA GLY A 602 -6.43 -31.78 -15.18
C GLY A 602 -7.82 -31.61 -15.78
N GLU A 603 -8.69 -30.86 -15.12
CA GLU A 603 -10.07 -30.65 -15.56
C GLU A 603 -10.14 -29.81 -16.84
N PRO A 604 -11.04 -30.13 -17.79
CA PRO A 604 -11.30 -29.24 -18.93
C PRO A 604 -12.05 -27.99 -18.45
N ILE A 605 -11.77 -26.84 -19.06
CA ILE A 605 -12.42 -25.55 -18.73
C ILE A 605 -13.94 -25.68 -18.71
N ALA A 606 -14.52 -26.36 -19.72
CA ALA A 606 -15.96 -26.54 -19.83
C ALA A 606 -16.60 -27.30 -18.65
N ALA A 607 -15.85 -28.12 -17.90
CA ALA A 607 -16.37 -28.86 -16.75
C ALA A 607 -16.45 -28.01 -15.47
N VAL A 608 -15.71 -26.90 -15.42
CA VAL A 608 -15.59 -26.03 -14.23
C VAL A 608 -16.02 -24.59 -14.49
N ALA A 609 -16.28 -24.23 -15.74
CA ALA A 609 -16.69 -22.88 -16.11
C ALA A 609 -18.04 -22.53 -15.48
N GLN A 610 -18.08 -21.37 -14.83
CA GLN A 610 -19.25 -20.79 -14.23
C GLN A 610 -19.31 -19.31 -14.61
N THR A 611 -20.46 -18.83 -15.06
CA THR A 611 -20.63 -17.40 -15.32
C THR A 611 -20.64 -16.62 -14.01
N PHE A 612 -19.67 -15.73 -13.85
CA PHE A 612 -19.62 -14.81 -12.72
C PHE A 612 -20.51 -13.60 -13.02
N ALA A 613 -21.21 -13.11 -12.01
CA ALA A 613 -21.89 -11.82 -12.08
C ALA A 613 -20.87 -10.71 -12.40
N LEU A 614 -21.19 -9.86 -13.37
CA LEU A 614 -20.33 -8.76 -13.79
C LEU A 614 -20.50 -7.54 -12.88
N PRO A 615 -19.44 -6.74 -12.65
CA PRO A 615 -19.57 -5.43 -12.00
C PRO A 615 -20.52 -4.50 -12.78
N PRO A 616 -21.20 -3.56 -12.10
CA PRO A 616 -21.96 -2.51 -12.76
C PRO A 616 -21.07 -1.73 -13.75
N LYS A 617 -21.62 -1.39 -14.93
CA LYS A 617 -20.95 -0.61 -15.99
C LYS A 617 -19.65 -1.23 -16.55
N ILE A 618 -19.35 -2.51 -16.30
CA ILE A 618 -18.11 -3.16 -16.74
C ILE A 618 -17.90 -3.12 -18.27
N ASP A 619 -18.99 -3.02 -19.05
CA ASP A 619 -18.90 -2.96 -20.52
C ASP A 619 -18.18 -1.70 -21.02
N ARG A 620 -18.04 -0.65 -20.20
CA ARG A 620 -17.21 0.53 -20.51
C ARG A 620 -15.71 0.23 -20.43
N GLU A 621 -15.34 -0.76 -19.62
CA GLU A 621 -13.95 -1.11 -19.30
C GLU A 621 -13.47 -2.33 -20.09
N LEU A 622 -14.40 -3.19 -20.52
CA LEU A 622 -14.11 -4.30 -21.43
C LEU A 622 -14.00 -3.81 -22.86
N LEU A 623 -13.14 -4.47 -23.64
CA LEU A 623 -13.13 -4.30 -25.09
C LEU A 623 -14.45 -4.81 -25.69
N PRO A 624 -14.92 -4.20 -26.79
CA PRO A 624 -16.10 -4.67 -27.49
C PRO A 624 -15.87 -6.11 -27.97
N PRO A 625 -16.94 -6.92 -28.11
CA PRO A 625 -16.80 -8.26 -28.66
C PRO A 625 -16.14 -8.21 -30.04
N PRO A 626 -15.25 -9.18 -30.36
CA PRO A 626 -14.65 -9.23 -31.68
C PRO A 626 -15.75 -9.28 -32.74
N LYS A 627 -15.61 -8.46 -33.80
CA LYS A 627 -16.54 -8.49 -34.94
C LYS A 627 -16.54 -9.92 -35.49
N GLN A 628 -17.70 -10.57 -35.52
CA GLN A 628 -17.85 -11.84 -36.22
C GLN A 628 -17.47 -11.59 -37.69
N THR A 629 -16.34 -12.12 -38.11
CA THR A 629 -16.01 -12.21 -39.54
C THR A 629 -16.98 -13.22 -40.12
N ALA A 630 -17.94 -12.73 -40.91
CA ALA A 630 -18.86 -13.55 -41.69
C ALA A 630 -18.12 -14.34 -42.78
#